data_AF-A0A920DZ50-F1
#
_entry.id   AF-A0A920DZ50-F1
#
_cell.length_a   1.000
_cell.length_b   1.000
_cell.length_c   1.000
_cell.angle_alpha   90.00
_cell.angle_beta   90.00
_cell.angle_gamma   90.00
#
_symmetry.space_group_name_H-M   'P 1'
#
loop_
_entity.id
_entity.type
_entity.pdbx_description
1 polymer ?
#
loop_
_entity_poly.entity_id
_entity_poly.type
_entity_poly.pdbx_seq_one_letter_code
_entity_poly.pdbx_strand_id
1 'polypeptide(L)' 'MFEIFSIGKLDVFSSKDAGLRAAMNNSGMVKTESDWKLYDEYSERWSPYRSIASLHLWKTVD' A
#
# COMPACT_ATOMS: atom_id res chain seq x y z
N MET A 1 -10.46 -1.17 0.74
CA MET A 1 -11.01 -1.44 -0.60
C MET A 1 -12.15 -0.52 -0.99
N PHE A 2 -13.28 -0.49 -0.25
CA PHE A 2 -14.48 0.30 -0.63
C PHE A 2 -14.17 1.78 -0.92
N GLU A 3 -13.39 2.44 -0.07
CA GLU A 3 -13.00 3.85 -0.27
C GLU A 3 -12.27 4.08 -1.61
N ILE A 4 -11.47 3.11 -2.07
CA ILE A 4 -10.69 3.21 -3.30
C ILE A 4 -11.57 2.92 -4.52
N PHE A 5 -12.31 1.80 -4.50
CA PHE A 5 -13.01 1.29 -5.68
C PHE A 5 -14.45 1.76 -5.83
N SER A 6 -15.11 2.15 -4.74
CA SER A 6 -16.52 2.57 -4.75
C SER A 6 -16.69 4.07 -4.54
N ILE A 7 -15.87 4.68 -3.67
CA ILE A 7 -15.92 6.13 -3.42
C ILE A 7 -14.92 6.89 -4.29
N GLY A 8 -13.79 6.27 -4.66
CA GLY A 8 -12.75 6.93 -5.45
C GLY A 8 -11.85 7.87 -4.63
N LYS A 9 -11.68 7.63 -3.32
CA LYS A 9 -10.69 8.36 -2.54
C LYS A 9 -9.28 8.05 -3.06
N LEU A 10 -8.48 9.10 -3.19
CA LEU A 10 -7.12 9.02 -3.72
C LEU A 10 -6.04 8.83 -2.63
N ASP A 11 -6.39 9.05 -1.37
CA ASP A 11 -5.44 9.06 -0.25
C ASP A 11 -5.68 7.96 0.80
N VAL A 12 -5.84 6.73 0.33
CA VAL A 12 -6.11 5.54 1.17
C VAL A 12 -5.05 4.47 0.92
N PHE A 13 -4.48 3.97 2.01
CA PHE A 13 -3.56 2.83 2.07
C PHE A 13 -4.02 1.83 3.14
N SER A 14 -3.64 0.55 3.02
CA SER A 14 -3.98 -0.47 4.02
C SER A 14 -2.81 -1.41 4.30
N SER A 15 -2.11 -1.20 5.41
CA SER A 15 -1.02 -2.06 5.89
C SER A 15 -1.44 -3.51 6.20
N LYS A 16 -2.75 -3.77 6.39
CA LYS A 16 -3.28 -5.11 6.64
C LYS A 16 -3.49 -5.93 5.37
N ASP A 17 -3.43 -5.31 4.19
CA ASP A 17 -3.57 -6.00 2.91
C ASP A 17 -2.33 -6.86 2.61
N ALA A 18 -2.54 -8.16 2.42
CA ALA A 18 -1.44 -9.09 2.17
C ALA A 18 -0.76 -8.84 0.82
N GLY A 19 -1.52 -8.42 -0.20
CA GLY A 19 -0.99 -8.08 -1.52
C GLY A 19 -0.10 -6.85 -1.48
N LEU A 20 -0.53 -5.77 -0.83
CA LEU A 20 0.28 -4.56 -0.66
C LEU A 20 1.58 -4.85 0.12
N ARG A 21 1.50 -5.62 1.20
CA ARG A 21 2.73 -6.01 1.94
C ARG A 21 3.67 -6.84 1.09
N ALA A 22 3.15 -7.83 0.35
CA ALA A 22 3.95 -8.64 -0.54
C ALA A 22 4.63 -7.78 -1.62
N ALA A 23 3.89 -6.84 -2.21
CA ALA A 23 4.42 -5.90 -3.20
C ALA A 23 5.56 -5.04 -2.65
N MET A 24 5.37 -4.48 -1.45
CA MET A 24 6.36 -3.63 -0.79
C MET A 24 7.59 -4.42 -0.38
N ASN A 25 7.42 -5.65 0.10
CA ASN A 25 8.53 -6.54 0.44
C ASN A 25 9.31 -6.96 -0.81
N ASN A 26 8.62 -7.37 -1.88
CA ASN A 26 9.23 -7.76 -3.16
C ASN A 26 9.98 -6.58 -3.81
N SER A 27 9.46 -5.37 -3.65
CA SER A 27 10.09 -4.15 -4.15
C SER A 27 11.26 -3.66 -3.28
N GLY A 28 11.55 -4.33 -2.16
CA GLY A 28 12.59 -3.92 -1.21
C GLY A 28 12.30 -2.61 -0.48
N MET A 29 11.04 -2.16 -0.46
CA MET A 29 10.62 -0.90 0.19
C MET A 29 10.63 -1.04 1.72
N VAL A 30 10.16 -2.19 2.20
CA VAL A 30 10.07 -2.53 3.62
C VAL A 30 10.63 -3.94 3.82
N LYS A 31 11.23 -4.20 4.98
CA LYS A 31 11.79 -5.52 5.29
C LYS A 31 10.66 -6.52 5.55
N THR A 32 10.77 -7.71 4.98
CA THR A 32 9.82 -8.81 5.24
C THR A 32 9.70 -9.04 6.74
N GLU A 33 8.46 -9.22 7.22
CA GLU A 33 8.09 -9.36 8.65
C GLU A 33 8.19 -8.09 9.52
N SER A 34 8.31 -6.91 8.92
CA SER A 34 8.18 -5.64 9.66
C SER A 34 6.79 -5.45 10.29
N ASP A 35 6.74 -4.64 11.35
CA ASP A 35 5.48 -4.21 11.99
C ASP A 35 4.57 -3.48 10.97
N TRP A 36 3.26 -3.62 11.11
CA TRP A 36 2.28 -2.95 10.23
C TRP A 36 2.44 -1.43 10.22
N LYS A 37 2.86 -0.86 11.36
CA LYS A 37 3.12 0.59 11.48
C LYS A 37 4.19 1.08 10.50
N LEU A 38 5.21 0.27 10.21
CA LEU A 38 6.26 0.65 9.25
C LEU A 38 5.72 0.79 7.82
N TYR A 39 4.74 -0.02 7.43
CA TYR A 39 4.09 0.11 6.12
C TYR A 39 3.24 1.37 6.05
N ASP A 40 2.50 1.68 7.12
CA ASP A 40 1.70 2.91 7.19
C ASP A 40 2.59 4.15 7.15
N GLU A 41 3.67 4.19 7.96
CA GLU A 41 4.68 5.27 7.94
C GLU A 41 5.36 5.41 6.57
N TYR A 42 5.68 4.29 5.92
CA TYR A 42 6.25 4.33 4.58
C TYR A 42 5.26 4.95 3.57
N SER A 43 4.00 4.58 3.68
CA SER A 43 2.94 5.01 2.76
C SER A 43 2.69 6.52 2.81
N GLU A 44 3.02 7.20 3.91
CA GLU A 44 2.92 8.66 4.03
C GLU A 44 3.74 9.40 2.95
N ARG A 45 4.80 8.79 2.43
CA ARG A 45 5.57 9.36 1.30
C ARG A 45 4.77 9.48 0.00
N TRP A 46 3.69 8.72 -0.13
CA TRP A 46 2.80 8.76 -1.29
C TRP A 46 1.59 9.65 -1.06
N SER A 47 1.46 10.29 0.11
CA SER A 47 0.42 11.29 0.35
C SER A 47 0.57 12.47 -0.61
N PRO A 48 -0.52 13.01 -1.20
CA PRO A 48 -1.93 12.69 -0.95
C PRO A 48 -2.53 11.67 -1.94
N TYR A 49 -1.71 10.84 -2.58
CA TYR A 49 -2.10 9.90 -3.64
C TYR A 49 -1.79 8.43 -3.29
N ARG A 50 -1.91 8.07 -2.02
CA ARG A 50 -1.62 6.72 -1.50
C ARG A 50 -2.40 5.59 -2.18
N SER A 51 -3.61 5.87 -2.67
CA SER A 51 -4.41 4.87 -3.39
C SER A 51 -3.86 4.54 -4.77
N ILE A 52 -3.24 5.51 -5.43
CA ILE A 52 -2.57 5.28 -6.73
C ILE A 52 -1.36 4.36 -6.52
N ALA A 53 -0.54 4.63 -5.49
CA ALA A 53 0.56 3.74 -5.13
C ALA A 53 0.06 2.32 -4.81
N SER A 54 -1.05 2.19 -4.09
CA SER A 54 -1.67 0.90 -3.78
C SER A 54 -2.06 0.12 -5.05
N LEU A 55 -2.62 0.79 -6.06
CA LEU A 55 -2.96 0.16 -7.35
C LEU A 55 -1.72 -0.35 -8.09
N HIS A 56 -0.63 0.43 -8.09
CA HIS A 56 0.63 -0.01 -8.68
C HIS A 56 1.23 -1.20 -7.95
N LEU A 57 1.18 -1.20 -6.62
CA LEU A 57 1.65 -2.30 -5.79
C LEU A 57 0.86 -3.60 -6.03
N TRP A 58 -0.47 -3.56 -6.19
CA TRP A 58 -1.20 -4.77 -6.56
C TRP A 58 -0.79 -5.32 -7.91
N LYS A 59 -0.52 -4.44 -8.89
CA LYS A 59 -0.09 -4.85 -10.22
C LYS A 59 1.30 -5.50 -10.25
N THR A 60 2.13 -5.33 -9.22
CA THR A 60 3.43 -6.01 -9.14
C THR A 60 3.36 -7.38 -8.46
N VAL A 61 2.22 -7.72 -7.85
CA VAL A 61 1.99 -9.00 -7.18
C VAL A 61 1.04 -9.91 -7.98
N ASP A 62 0.27 -9.32 -8.91
CA ASP A 62 -0.41 -10.04 -9.99
C ASP A 62 0.61 -10.78 -10.90
#